data_AF-F2B1B1-F1
#
_entry.id   AF-F2B1B1-F1
#
_cell.length_a   1.000
_cell.length_b   1.000
_cell.length_c   1.000
_cell.angle_alpha   90.00
_cell.angle_beta   90.00
_cell.angle_gamma   90.00
#
_symmetry.space_group_name_H-M   'P 1'
#
loop_
_entity.id
_entity.type
_entity.pdbx_description
1 polymer ?
#
loop_
_entity_poly.entity_id
_entity_poly.type
_entity_poly.pdbx_seq_one_letter_code
_entity_poly.pdbx_strand_id
1 'polypeptide(L)'
;MFVSLRSLIPFLLVWLTVTSAVVFAEDDIDFNRDIRPILSDRCFFCHGPDEGTREADLRLDIREDAAYVLESDELLDRVQSDDPDLVMPPPHANLELTDEQKDLLKRWVDEGAPYAAHWSFEKLPLEVEVPSVKQTEWPKQTIDQFVLAKIEAAGQQPNVEADPLRWLRRVTLDLTGLPPSAETIRDFEQAVQTDREKAFTDAVDQLLQSSAFGEHMSIAWLDVARYADSYGYQSDKLNTQWPYRDWVVRALNQNLPYDDFLTWQIAGDLLEEPTRDQQLATAFNRIHRLNNEGGAVFEEW
;
A
#
# COMPACT_ATOMS: atom_id res chain seq x y z
N MET A 1 66.86 57.76 -19.49
CA MET A 1 66.93 57.81 -20.96
C MET A 1 66.82 56.38 -21.46
N PHE A 2 65.92 56.16 -22.43
CA PHE A 2 65.57 54.90 -23.12
C PHE A 2 64.54 53.95 -22.50
N VAL A 3 63.61 53.61 -23.39
CA VAL A 3 62.31 52.93 -23.32
C VAL A 3 62.48 51.50 -23.83
N SER A 4 61.68 50.54 -23.34
CA SER A 4 61.19 49.34 -24.07
C SER A 4 60.27 48.56 -23.10
N LEU A 5 58.93 48.50 -23.18
CA LEU A 5 57.94 48.07 -24.19
C LEU A 5 57.99 46.58 -24.62
N ARG A 6 56.89 45.88 -24.26
CA ARG A 6 56.26 44.68 -24.87
C ARG A 6 56.68 43.30 -24.36
N SER A 7 55.78 42.65 -23.62
CA SER A 7 54.92 41.58 -24.18
C SER A 7 53.90 41.11 -23.16
N LEU A 8 52.61 41.35 -23.44
CA LEU A 8 51.47 40.76 -22.74
C LEU A 8 51.18 39.40 -23.40
N ILE A 9 51.31 38.32 -22.64
CA ILE A 9 50.84 36.97 -23.00
C ILE A 9 49.46 36.80 -22.35
N PRO A 10 48.37 36.56 -23.08
CA PRO A 10 47.12 36.15 -22.46
C PRO A 10 47.21 34.65 -22.13
N PHE A 11 47.15 34.32 -20.85
CA PHE A 11 46.96 32.95 -20.38
C PHE A 11 45.54 32.50 -20.77
N LEU A 12 45.43 31.68 -21.81
CA LEU A 12 44.19 31.01 -22.19
C LEU A 12 43.99 29.80 -21.27
N LEU A 13 43.27 30.01 -20.17
CA LEU A 13 42.79 28.93 -19.29
C LEU A 13 41.64 28.20 -20.01
N VAL A 14 41.95 27.06 -20.61
CA VAL A 14 40.94 26.11 -21.10
C VAL A 14 40.35 25.41 -19.87
N TRP A 15 39.19 25.89 -19.42
CA TRP A 15 38.35 25.17 -18.46
C TRP A 15 37.70 23.98 -19.17
N LEU A 16 38.26 22.79 -18.95
CA LEU A 16 37.64 21.54 -19.38
C LEU A 16 36.49 21.25 -18.41
N THR A 17 35.28 21.70 -18.72
CA THR A 17 34.08 21.29 -18.00
C THR A 17 33.80 19.83 -18.33
N VAL A 18 34.24 18.92 -17.46
CA VAL A 18 33.78 17.54 -17.46
C VAL A 18 32.34 17.58 -16.95
N THR A 19 31.38 17.66 -17.87
CA THR A 19 29.99 17.33 -17.58
C THR A 19 29.91 15.84 -17.32
N SER A 20 29.97 15.45 -16.04
CA SER A 20 29.51 14.13 -15.61
C SER A 20 28.03 14.02 -15.97
N ALA A 21 27.74 13.30 -17.05
CA ALA A 21 26.41 12.80 -17.28
C ALA A 21 26.09 11.85 -16.11
N VAL A 22 25.14 12.26 -15.27
CA VAL A 22 24.50 11.35 -14.34
C VAL A 22 23.67 10.42 -15.22
N VAL A 23 24.22 9.24 -15.50
CA VAL A 23 23.44 8.14 -16.04
C VAL A 23 22.56 7.70 -14.89
N PHE A 24 21.31 8.16 -14.88
CA PHE A 24 20.29 7.50 -14.07
C PHE A 24 20.21 6.07 -14.62
N ALA A 25 20.51 5.08 -13.77
CA ALA A 25 20.14 3.71 -14.08
C ALA A 25 18.62 3.75 -14.24
N GLU A 26 18.16 3.50 -15.46
CA GLU A 26 16.74 3.41 -15.76
C GLU A 26 16.27 2.13 -15.08
N ASP A 27 15.40 2.26 -14.08
CA ASP A 27 14.88 1.10 -13.34
C ASP A 27 14.24 0.12 -14.34
N ASP A 28 14.50 -1.17 -14.15
CA ASP A 28 13.85 -2.24 -14.93
C ASP A 28 12.32 -2.09 -14.82
N ILE A 29 11.62 -2.33 -15.93
CA ILE A 29 10.16 -2.25 -15.97
C ILE A 29 9.57 -3.40 -15.16
N ASP A 30 8.74 -3.05 -14.18
CA ASP A 30 7.94 -4.01 -13.44
C ASP A 30 6.48 -3.94 -13.91
N PHE A 31 5.96 -5.05 -14.42
CA PHE A 31 4.60 -5.09 -14.95
C PHE A 31 3.53 -4.67 -13.94
N ASN A 32 3.65 -5.08 -12.67
CA ASN A 32 2.64 -4.76 -11.65
C ASN A 32 2.74 -3.31 -11.17
N ARG A 33 3.95 -2.76 -11.08
CA ARG A 33 4.22 -1.39 -10.63
C ARG A 33 3.94 -0.36 -11.73
N ASP A 34 4.40 -0.62 -12.94
CA ASP A 34 4.51 0.40 -14.00
C ASP A 34 3.43 0.23 -15.07
N ILE A 35 3.12 -1.00 -15.50
CA ILE A 35 2.30 -1.25 -16.69
C ILE A 35 0.84 -1.54 -16.37
N ARG A 36 0.59 -2.47 -15.44
CA ARG A 36 -0.76 -2.89 -15.06
C ARG A 36 -1.63 -1.73 -14.58
N PRO A 37 -1.15 -0.73 -13.82
CA PRO A 37 -1.97 0.43 -13.46
C PRO A 37 -2.41 1.21 -14.71
N ILE A 38 -1.53 1.38 -15.70
CA ILE A 38 -1.85 2.05 -16.97
C ILE A 38 -2.95 1.27 -17.70
N LEU A 39 -2.76 -0.04 -17.89
CA LEU A 39 -3.74 -0.89 -18.58
C LEU A 39 -5.09 -0.94 -17.85
N SER A 40 -5.07 -1.03 -16.51
CA SER A 40 -6.27 -1.02 -15.68
C SER A 40 -7.05 0.29 -15.81
N ASP A 41 -6.35 1.42 -15.75
CA ASP A 41 -6.98 2.74 -15.73
C ASP A 41 -7.36 3.26 -17.12
N ARG A 42 -6.76 2.72 -18.18
CA ARG A 42 -6.88 3.26 -19.55
C ARG A 42 -7.42 2.27 -20.57
N CYS A 43 -7.34 0.97 -20.33
CA CYS A 43 -7.61 -0.04 -21.36
C CYS A 43 -8.65 -1.11 -20.93
N PHE A 44 -8.62 -1.60 -19.70
CA PHE A 44 -9.43 -2.75 -19.28
C PHE A 44 -10.94 -2.52 -19.26
N PHE A 45 -11.40 -1.26 -19.31
CA PHE A 45 -12.82 -0.98 -19.46
C PHE A 45 -13.37 -1.52 -20.81
N CYS A 46 -12.65 -1.29 -21.91
CA CYS A 46 -13.04 -1.79 -23.24
C CYS A 46 -12.33 -3.08 -23.64
N HIS A 47 -11.16 -3.39 -23.05
CA HIS A 47 -10.34 -4.55 -23.43
C HIS A 47 -9.99 -5.43 -22.21
N GLY A 48 -10.96 -5.63 -21.32
CA GLY A 48 -10.79 -6.39 -20.08
C GLY A 48 -11.90 -7.42 -19.84
N PRO A 49 -12.10 -7.84 -18.58
CA PRO A 49 -12.90 -9.02 -18.25
C PRO A 49 -14.41 -8.87 -18.50
N ASP A 50 -14.95 -7.66 -18.55
CA ASP A 50 -16.39 -7.45 -18.77
C ASP A 50 -16.77 -7.64 -20.24
N GLU A 51 -17.54 -8.69 -20.55
CA GLU A 51 -18.05 -8.96 -21.90
C GLU A 51 -19.01 -7.88 -22.41
N GLY A 52 -19.71 -7.16 -21.51
CA GLY A 52 -20.72 -6.17 -21.88
C GLY A 52 -20.15 -4.89 -22.49
N THR A 53 -18.90 -4.58 -22.17
CA THR A 53 -18.17 -3.41 -22.68
C THR A 53 -17.00 -3.78 -23.59
N ARG A 54 -16.78 -5.09 -23.82
CA ARG A 54 -15.60 -5.57 -24.54
C ARG A 54 -15.65 -5.24 -26.02
N GLU A 55 -14.63 -4.54 -26.48
CA GLU A 55 -14.40 -4.23 -27.87
C GLU A 55 -13.35 -5.17 -28.48
N ALA A 56 -13.55 -5.50 -29.76
CA ALA A 56 -12.69 -6.38 -30.56
C ALA A 56 -12.45 -7.79 -29.97
N ASP A 57 -13.27 -8.21 -28.99
CA ASP A 57 -13.08 -9.44 -28.21
C ASP A 57 -11.66 -9.57 -27.60
N LEU A 58 -11.01 -8.44 -27.35
CA LEU A 58 -9.63 -8.37 -26.88
C LEU A 58 -9.58 -8.32 -25.35
N ARG A 59 -8.70 -9.14 -24.77
CA ARG A 59 -8.43 -9.21 -23.32
C ARG A 59 -6.98 -8.85 -23.03
N LEU A 60 -6.72 -7.57 -22.76
CA LEU A 60 -5.38 -7.11 -22.38
C LEU A 60 -4.99 -7.54 -20.96
N ASP A 61 -5.95 -7.98 -20.14
CA ASP A 61 -5.72 -8.51 -18.79
C ASP A 61 -5.22 -9.96 -18.78
N ILE A 62 -5.30 -10.65 -19.93
CA ILE A 62 -4.82 -12.03 -20.13
C ILE A 62 -3.71 -12.01 -21.18
N ARG A 63 -2.52 -12.48 -20.83
CA ARG A 63 -1.35 -12.44 -21.72
C ARG A 63 -1.63 -13.17 -23.04
N GLU A 64 -2.20 -14.37 -22.96
CA GLU A 64 -2.42 -15.26 -24.10
C GLU A 64 -3.34 -14.62 -25.14
N ASP A 65 -4.38 -13.91 -24.68
CA ASP A 65 -5.34 -13.24 -25.55
C ASP A 65 -4.76 -11.93 -26.12
N ALA A 66 -3.89 -11.26 -25.36
CA ALA A 66 -3.21 -10.03 -25.77
C ALA A 66 -2.03 -10.28 -26.74
N ALA A 67 -1.51 -11.52 -26.82
CA ALA A 67 -0.28 -11.83 -27.54
C ALA A 67 -0.29 -11.32 -28.99
N TYR A 68 -1.41 -11.45 -29.69
CA TYR A 68 -1.53 -10.98 -31.07
C TYR A 68 -1.27 -9.47 -31.21
N VAL A 69 -1.83 -8.63 -30.34
CA VAL A 69 -1.66 -7.16 -30.43
C VAL A 69 -0.33 -6.67 -29.88
N LEU A 70 0.30 -7.46 -29.02
CA LEU A 70 1.62 -7.18 -28.45
C LEU A 70 2.75 -7.58 -29.39
N GLU A 71 2.59 -8.67 -30.14
CA GLU A 71 3.60 -9.17 -31.09
C GLU A 71 3.52 -8.50 -32.47
N SER A 72 2.39 -7.85 -32.81
CA SER A 72 2.16 -7.20 -34.11
C SER A 72 2.36 -5.68 -34.11
N ASP A 73 2.92 -5.11 -33.04
CA ASP A 73 3.06 -3.65 -32.79
C ASP A 73 1.75 -2.85 -32.74
N GLU A 74 0.60 -3.48 -32.98
CA GLU A 74 -0.71 -2.83 -33.06
C GLU A 74 -1.05 -2.01 -31.79
N LEU A 75 -0.65 -2.49 -30.61
CA LEU A 75 -0.85 -1.74 -29.37
C LEU A 75 -0.10 -0.39 -29.41
N LEU A 76 1.16 -0.41 -29.86
CA LEU A 76 1.99 0.80 -29.93
C LEU A 76 1.49 1.75 -31.02
N ASP A 77 1.12 1.22 -32.18
CA ASP A 77 0.56 2.01 -33.28
C ASP A 77 -0.68 2.78 -32.84
N ARG A 78 -1.60 2.14 -32.09
CA ARG A 78 -2.80 2.81 -31.58
C ARG A 78 -2.51 3.81 -30.46
N VAL A 79 -1.58 3.51 -29.57
CA VAL A 79 -1.20 4.42 -28.46
C VAL A 79 -0.45 5.67 -28.96
N GLN A 80 0.23 5.55 -30.10
CA GLN A 80 1.01 6.63 -30.73
C GLN A 80 0.27 7.35 -31.87
N SER A 81 -0.88 6.83 -32.32
CA SER A 81 -1.66 7.44 -33.39
C SER A 81 -2.21 8.82 -33.02
N ASP A 82 -2.25 9.72 -34.00
CA ASP A 82 -2.95 11.01 -33.93
C ASP A 82 -4.35 10.95 -34.58
N ASP A 83 -4.70 9.84 -35.22
CA ASP A 83 -5.99 9.65 -35.88
C ASP A 83 -7.08 9.36 -34.84
N PRO A 84 -8.12 10.22 -34.70
CA PRO A 84 -9.21 10.04 -33.73
C PRO A 84 -9.96 8.71 -33.83
N ASP A 85 -9.94 8.05 -35.00
CA ASP A 85 -10.61 6.76 -35.23
C ASP A 85 -9.72 5.56 -34.88
N LEU A 86 -8.40 5.76 -34.70
CA LEU A 86 -7.43 4.71 -34.41
C LEU A 86 -6.75 4.85 -33.05
N VAL A 87 -6.66 6.07 -32.52
CA VAL A 87 -5.97 6.37 -31.27
C VAL A 87 -6.64 5.66 -30.10
N MET A 88 -5.82 5.07 -29.24
CA MET A 88 -6.26 4.44 -28.00
C MET A 88 -5.58 5.12 -26.79
N PRO A 89 -6.34 5.47 -25.73
CA PRO A 89 -7.79 5.36 -25.60
C PRO A 89 -8.56 6.28 -26.58
N PRO A 90 -9.78 5.92 -26.99
CA PRO A 90 -10.51 6.69 -27.98
C PRO A 90 -11.06 8.00 -27.37
N PRO A 91 -11.24 9.08 -28.14
CA PRO A 91 -11.60 10.39 -27.60
C PRO A 91 -12.90 10.40 -26.76
N HIS A 92 -13.85 9.53 -27.10
CA HIS A 92 -15.12 9.42 -26.40
C HIS A 92 -15.02 8.75 -25.02
N ALA A 93 -13.93 8.02 -24.74
CA ALA A 93 -13.65 7.45 -23.42
C ALA A 93 -13.21 8.52 -22.41
N ASN A 94 -12.80 9.72 -22.89
CA ASN A 94 -12.32 10.81 -22.05
C ASN A 94 -11.15 10.38 -21.13
N LEU A 95 -10.27 9.54 -21.67
CA LEU A 95 -9.06 9.02 -21.06
C LEU A 95 -7.89 9.36 -21.97
N GLU A 96 -6.76 9.75 -21.38
CA GLU A 96 -5.54 10.07 -22.12
C GLU A 96 -4.34 9.38 -21.47
N LEU A 97 -3.36 9.04 -22.31
CA LEU A 97 -2.05 8.56 -21.87
C LEU A 97 -1.07 9.73 -21.87
N THR A 98 -0.31 9.88 -20.78
CA THR A 98 0.80 10.83 -20.74
C THR A 98 1.97 10.31 -21.59
N ASP A 99 2.87 11.20 -22.02
CA ASP A 99 4.05 10.81 -22.80
C ASP A 99 4.91 9.76 -22.06
N GLU A 100 5.02 9.89 -20.73
CA GLU A 100 5.71 8.93 -19.87
C GLU A 100 5.03 7.55 -19.87
N GLN A 101 3.69 7.49 -19.84
CA GLN A 101 2.95 6.24 -19.92
C GLN A 101 3.10 5.58 -21.30
N LYS A 102 3.11 6.38 -22.38
CA LYS A 102 3.34 5.87 -23.74
C LYS A 102 4.75 5.28 -23.86
N ASP A 103 5.75 5.95 -23.29
CA ASP A 103 7.14 5.47 -23.29
C ASP A 103 7.30 4.17 -22.49
N LEU A 104 6.69 4.09 -21.29
CA LEU A 104 6.65 2.86 -20.49
C LEU A 104 6.03 1.68 -21.24
N LEU A 105 4.87 1.89 -21.88
CA LEU A 105 4.22 0.86 -22.70
C LEU A 105 5.11 0.44 -23.86
N LYS A 106 5.77 1.40 -24.52
CA LYS A 106 6.69 1.12 -25.62
C LYS A 106 7.85 0.23 -25.18
N ARG A 107 8.56 0.65 -24.14
CA ARG A 107 9.70 -0.11 -23.58
C ARG A 107 9.27 -1.50 -23.13
N TRP A 108 8.11 -1.61 -22.46
CA TRP A 108 7.57 -2.89 -22.04
C TRP A 108 7.29 -3.85 -23.21
N VAL A 109 6.70 -3.36 -24.30
CA VAL A 109 6.49 -4.17 -25.52
C VAL A 109 7.82 -4.54 -26.17
N ASP A 110 8.77 -3.60 -26.26
CA ASP A 110 10.12 -3.86 -26.79
C ASP A 110 10.87 -4.95 -25.98
N GLU A 111 10.62 -5.04 -24.68
CA GLU A 111 11.15 -6.09 -23.78
C GLU A 111 10.40 -7.44 -23.88
N GLY A 112 9.47 -7.57 -24.84
CA GLY A 112 8.69 -8.79 -25.07
C GLY A 112 7.42 -8.90 -24.22
N ALA A 113 6.93 -7.75 -23.74
CA ALA A 113 5.72 -7.60 -22.94
C ALA A 113 5.62 -8.65 -21.80
N PRO A 114 6.59 -8.71 -20.86
CA PRO A 114 6.51 -9.62 -19.73
C PRO A 114 5.30 -9.27 -18.86
N TYR A 115 4.36 -10.21 -18.74
CA TYR A 115 3.29 -10.17 -17.73
C TYR A 115 3.78 -10.78 -16.42
N ALA A 116 3.28 -10.27 -15.31
CA ALA A 116 3.43 -10.86 -13.98
C ALA A 116 2.04 -11.21 -13.40
N ALA A 117 1.96 -12.21 -12.52
CA ALA A 117 0.73 -12.44 -11.78
C ALA A 117 0.49 -11.28 -10.80
N HIS A 118 -0.73 -11.18 -10.25
CA HIS A 118 -1.01 -10.17 -9.24
C HIS A 118 -0.03 -10.35 -8.06
N TRP A 119 0.57 -9.24 -7.60
CA TRP A 119 1.63 -9.23 -6.58
C TRP A 119 1.33 -10.05 -5.32
N SER A 120 0.05 -10.17 -4.94
CA SER A 120 -0.40 -10.94 -3.77
C SER A 120 -0.33 -12.47 -3.94
N PHE A 121 -0.18 -12.96 -5.17
CA PHE A 121 -0.04 -14.38 -5.49
C PHE A 121 1.38 -14.76 -5.88
N GLU A 122 2.24 -13.77 -6.06
CA GLU A 122 3.66 -14.00 -6.30
C GLU A 122 4.35 -14.37 -5.00
N LYS A 123 5.23 -15.37 -5.06
CA LYS A 123 6.03 -15.73 -3.89
C LYS A 123 7.05 -14.63 -3.64
N LEU A 124 7.04 -14.09 -2.42
CA LEU A 124 8.09 -13.18 -2.00
C LEU A 124 9.44 -13.91 -1.97
N PRO A 125 10.54 -13.25 -2.36
CA PRO A 125 11.87 -13.82 -2.20
C PRO A 125 12.16 -14.03 -0.71
N LEU A 126 12.93 -15.07 -0.40
CA LEU A 126 13.33 -15.37 0.99
C LEU A 126 14.23 -14.29 1.57
N GLU A 127 14.99 -13.61 0.72
CA GLU A 127 15.92 -12.54 1.08
C GLU A 127 15.75 -11.38 0.11
N VAL A 128 15.84 -10.15 0.63
CA VAL A 128 15.78 -8.92 -0.15
C VAL A 128 17.09 -8.18 0.10
N GLU A 129 17.73 -7.69 -0.96
CA GLU A 129 18.93 -6.87 -0.84
C GLU A 129 18.61 -5.56 -0.10
N VAL A 130 19.36 -5.29 0.97
CA VAL A 130 19.19 -4.09 1.77
C VAL A 130 19.91 -2.93 1.07
N PRO A 131 19.22 -1.81 0.78
CA PRO A 131 19.82 -0.73 0.02
C PRO A 131 20.93 -0.05 0.81
N SER A 132 22.03 0.25 0.12
CA SER A 132 23.10 1.08 0.69
C SER A 132 22.65 2.55 0.74
N VAL A 133 22.81 3.17 1.90
CA VAL A 133 22.41 4.56 2.17
C VAL A 133 23.63 5.43 2.48
N LYS A 134 23.55 6.72 2.18
CA LYS A 134 24.64 7.67 2.45
C LYS A 134 24.76 7.97 3.95
N GLN A 135 23.63 8.14 4.64
CA GLN A 135 23.60 8.38 6.08
C GLN A 135 23.52 7.07 6.87
N THR A 136 24.63 6.64 7.46
CA THR A 136 24.72 5.35 8.16
C THR A 136 24.25 5.38 9.61
N GLU A 137 24.17 6.56 10.24
CA GLU A 137 23.82 6.70 11.67
C GLU A 137 22.32 6.87 11.94
N TRP A 138 21.54 7.26 10.92
CA TRP A 138 20.10 7.47 11.08
C TRP A 138 19.29 6.17 11.15
N PRO A 139 19.57 5.15 10.31
CA PRO A 139 18.88 3.87 10.39
C PRO A 139 19.14 3.17 11.73
N LYS A 140 18.08 2.83 12.47
CA LYS A 140 18.16 2.03 13.71
C LYS A 140 17.89 0.55 13.42
N GLN A 141 17.13 0.26 12.38
CA GLN A 141 16.77 -1.09 11.93
C GLN A 141 16.97 -1.25 10.43
N THR A 142 16.91 -2.50 9.95
CA THR A 142 17.02 -2.81 8.52
C THR A 142 15.96 -2.10 7.69
N ILE A 143 14.72 -1.98 8.19
CA ILE A 143 13.62 -1.31 7.48
C ILE A 143 13.90 0.19 7.27
N ASP A 144 14.62 0.83 8.20
CA ASP A 144 14.95 2.25 8.10
C ASP A 144 15.88 2.53 6.90
N GLN A 145 16.71 1.56 6.48
CA GLN A 145 17.56 1.70 5.30
C GLN A 145 16.72 1.79 4.02
N PHE A 146 15.62 1.03 3.91
CA PHE A 146 14.70 1.11 2.78
C PHE A 146 14.00 2.47 2.71
N VAL A 147 13.55 2.98 3.86
CA VAL A 147 12.91 4.30 3.96
C VAL A 147 13.90 5.40 3.61
N LEU A 148 15.11 5.35 4.20
CA LEU A 148 16.14 6.35 3.98
C LEU A 148 16.63 6.36 2.52
N ALA A 149 16.78 5.20 1.89
CA ALA A 149 17.15 5.12 0.47
C ALA A 149 16.15 5.89 -0.41
N LYS A 150 14.84 5.79 -0.14
CA LYS A 150 13.81 6.55 -0.86
C LYS A 150 13.87 8.04 -0.54
N ILE A 151 14.12 8.43 0.71
CA ILE A 151 14.30 9.84 1.11
C ILE A 151 15.51 10.45 0.38
N GLU A 152 16.64 9.76 0.36
CA GLU A 152 17.87 10.21 -0.29
C GLU A 152 17.73 10.27 -1.82
N ALA A 153 17.05 9.29 -2.43
CA ALA A 153 16.75 9.29 -3.87
C ALA A 153 15.85 10.49 -4.27
N ALA A 154 14.93 10.88 -3.40
CA ALA A 154 14.11 12.07 -3.57
C ALA A 154 14.85 13.40 -3.29
N GLY A 155 16.15 13.35 -2.98
CA GLY A 155 16.96 14.52 -2.62
C GLY A 155 16.54 15.17 -1.29
N GLN A 156 15.81 14.45 -0.45
CA GLN A 156 15.32 14.92 0.84
C GLN A 156 16.26 14.47 1.97
N GLN A 157 15.97 14.95 3.19
CA GLN A 157 16.64 14.54 4.41
C GLN A 157 15.59 14.10 5.43
N PRO A 158 15.91 13.13 6.32
CA PRO A 158 15.00 12.76 7.38
C PRO A 158 14.67 13.93 8.30
N ASN A 159 13.45 13.95 8.82
CA ASN A 159 13.06 14.90 9.86
C ASN A 159 13.80 14.63 11.16
N VAL A 160 14.01 15.68 11.95
CA VAL A 160 14.52 15.55 13.32
C VAL A 160 13.59 14.69 14.18
N GLU A 161 14.17 13.98 15.13
CA GLU A 161 13.40 13.15 16.07
C GLU A 161 12.37 14.00 16.82
N ALA A 162 11.17 13.44 17.01
CA ALA A 162 10.12 14.15 17.73
C ALA A 162 10.47 14.32 19.21
N ASP A 163 10.03 15.44 19.78
CA ASP A 163 10.05 15.63 21.24
C ASP A 163 9.33 14.47 21.94
N PRO A 164 9.83 13.95 23.09
CA PRO A 164 9.26 12.79 23.76
C PRO A 164 7.76 12.88 24.03
N LEU A 165 7.24 14.04 24.44
CA LEU A 165 5.81 14.19 24.69
C LEU A 165 5.00 14.18 23.41
N ARG A 166 5.55 14.75 22.33
CA ARG A 166 4.91 14.69 21.01
C ARG A 166 4.87 13.25 20.49
N TRP A 167 5.94 12.49 20.70
CA TRP A 167 5.97 11.06 20.38
C TRP A 167 4.94 10.29 21.20
N LEU A 168 4.92 10.46 22.53
CA LEU A 168 4.00 9.79 23.44
C LEU A 168 2.54 10.03 23.01
N ARG A 169 2.17 11.29 22.76
CA ARG A 169 0.81 11.62 22.31
C ARG A 169 0.43 10.90 21.01
N ARG A 170 1.34 10.80 20.04
CA ARG A 170 1.07 10.13 18.76
C ARG A 170 0.87 8.63 18.99
N VAL A 171 1.82 7.97 19.64
CA VAL A 171 1.75 6.51 19.83
C VAL A 171 0.55 6.09 20.70
N THR A 172 0.17 6.88 21.71
CA THR A 172 -1.05 6.58 22.50
C THR A 172 -2.31 6.70 21.64
N LEU A 173 -2.43 7.73 20.81
CA LEU A 173 -3.57 7.89 19.91
C LEU A 173 -3.61 6.80 18.84
N ASP A 174 -2.46 6.45 18.26
CA ASP A 174 -2.38 5.45 17.20
C ASP A 174 -2.69 4.04 17.72
N LEU A 175 -2.27 3.71 18.95
CA LEU A 175 -2.48 2.37 19.51
C LEU A 175 -3.82 2.24 20.26
N THR A 176 -4.35 3.30 20.85
CA THR A 176 -5.52 3.20 21.75
C THR A 176 -6.66 4.14 21.40
N GLY A 177 -6.48 5.06 20.45
CA GLY A 177 -7.46 6.09 20.12
C GLY A 177 -7.64 7.17 21.21
N LEU A 178 -6.89 7.08 22.31
CA LEU A 178 -7.02 7.97 23.47
C LEU A 178 -5.77 8.84 23.66
N PRO A 179 -5.89 10.06 24.20
CA PRO A 179 -4.73 10.84 24.61
C PRO A 179 -4.11 10.26 25.89
N PRO A 180 -2.80 10.44 26.12
CA PRO A 180 -2.16 9.97 27.35
C PRO A 180 -2.71 10.72 28.57
N SER A 181 -2.84 10.02 29.70
CA SER A 181 -3.30 10.61 30.95
C SER A 181 -2.23 11.54 31.54
N ALA A 182 -2.64 12.47 32.42
CA ALA A 182 -1.70 13.35 33.12
C ALA A 182 -0.68 12.58 33.99
N GLU A 183 -1.06 11.39 34.48
CA GLU A 183 -0.16 10.50 35.24
C GLU A 183 0.86 9.85 34.30
N THR A 184 0.39 9.23 33.21
CA THR A 184 1.24 8.64 32.17
C THR A 184 2.27 9.63 31.63
N ILE A 185 1.87 10.89 31.42
CA ILE A 185 2.80 11.95 30.97
C ILE A 185 3.93 12.15 31.98
N ARG A 186 3.62 12.33 33.27
CA ARG A 186 4.64 12.59 34.30
C ARG A 186 5.59 11.40 34.46
N ASP A 187 5.04 10.19 34.49
CA ASP A 187 5.81 8.97 34.66
C ASP A 187 6.75 8.75 33.47
N PHE A 188 6.25 8.97 32.24
CA PHE A 188 7.05 8.88 31.03
C PHE A 188 8.15 9.94 30.99
N GLU A 189 7.87 11.19 31.34
CA GLU A 189 8.88 12.25 31.41
C GLU A 189 10.02 11.86 32.36
N GLN A 190 9.69 11.34 33.54
CA GLN A 190 10.69 10.88 34.50
C GLN A 190 11.49 9.67 33.99
N ALA A 191 10.81 8.70 33.37
CA ALA A 191 11.44 7.52 32.80
C ALA A 191 12.43 7.90 31.69
N VAL A 192 12.07 8.84 30.81
CA VAL A 192 12.94 9.32 29.72
C VAL A 192 14.23 9.96 30.23
N GLN A 193 14.20 10.65 31.38
CA GLN A 193 15.42 11.21 31.99
C GLN A 193 16.34 10.13 32.58
N THR A 194 15.78 8.96 32.92
CA THR A 194 16.53 7.86 33.54
C THR A 194 17.11 6.93 32.48
N ASP A 195 16.26 6.46 31.56
CA ASP A 195 16.59 5.59 30.45
C ASP A 195 15.58 5.81 29.32
N ARG A 196 16.00 6.57 28.30
CA ARG A 196 15.14 6.94 27.17
C ARG A 196 14.66 5.73 26.39
N GLU A 197 15.56 4.79 26.07
CA GLU A 197 15.23 3.67 25.19
C GLU A 197 14.25 2.72 25.89
N LYS A 198 14.50 2.44 27.16
CA LYS A 198 13.59 1.64 27.97
C LYS A 198 12.23 2.32 28.15
N ALA A 199 12.20 3.64 28.39
CA ALA A 199 10.94 4.37 28.56
C ALA A 199 10.02 4.28 27.33
N PHE A 200 10.59 4.36 26.11
CA PHE A 200 9.81 4.23 24.87
C PHE A 200 9.27 2.80 24.69
N THR A 201 10.09 1.80 24.97
CA THR A 201 9.69 0.38 24.89
C THR A 201 8.59 0.06 25.90
N ASP A 202 8.80 0.41 27.17
CA ASP A 202 7.82 0.20 28.23
C ASP A 202 6.49 0.91 27.95
N ALA A 203 6.53 2.11 27.38
CA ALA A 203 5.32 2.85 27.01
C ALA A 203 4.52 2.11 25.93
N VAL A 204 5.18 1.57 24.90
CA VAL A 204 4.50 0.77 23.86
C VAL A 204 3.92 -0.52 24.46
N ASP A 205 4.69 -1.25 25.26
CA ASP A 205 4.24 -2.49 25.90
C ASP A 205 3.00 -2.26 26.78
N GLN A 206 2.97 -1.17 27.56
CA GLN A 206 1.81 -0.80 28.37
C GLN A 206 0.58 -0.47 27.51
N LEU A 207 0.77 0.20 26.38
CA LEU A 207 -0.33 0.55 25.47
C LEU A 207 -0.90 -0.71 24.81
N LEU A 208 -0.06 -1.64 24.35
CA LEU A 208 -0.48 -2.91 23.76
C LEU A 208 -1.21 -3.81 24.77
N GLN A 209 -0.90 -3.71 26.05
CA GLN A 209 -1.57 -4.46 27.13
C GLN A 209 -2.89 -3.82 27.59
N SER A 210 -3.19 -2.60 27.18
CA SER A 210 -4.43 -1.90 27.54
C SER A 210 -5.63 -2.49 26.80
N SER A 211 -6.80 -2.59 27.44
CA SER A 211 -8.03 -3.00 26.74
C SER A 211 -8.40 -2.08 25.58
N ALA A 212 -8.05 -0.80 25.71
CA ALA A 212 -8.28 0.23 24.69
C ALA A 212 -7.55 -0.06 23.38
N PHE A 213 -6.47 -0.85 23.40
CA PHE A 213 -5.77 -1.27 22.19
C PHE A 213 -6.69 -2.09 21.28
N GLY A 214 -7.22 -3.21 21.77
CA GLY A 214 -8.14 -4.05 20.99
C GLY A 214 -9.42 -3.32 20.61
N GLU A 215 -9.94 -2.43 21.47
CA GLU A 215 -11.10 -1.59 21.16
C GLU A 215 -10.82 -0.69 19.95
N HIS A 216 -9.69 0.03 19.96
CA HIS A 216 -9.30 0.93 18.87
C HIS A 216 -8.97 0.17 17.58
N MET A 217 -8.13 -0.85 17.67
CA MET A 217 -7.66 -1.61 16.51
C MET A 217 -8.77 -2.44 15.86
N SER A 218 -9.82 -2.81 16.61
CA SER A 218 -10.95 -3.55 16.04
C SER A 218 -11.77 -2.75 15.04
N ILE A 219 -11.78 -1.41 15.12
CA ILE A 219 -12.67 -0.55 14.31
C ILE A 219 -12.47 -0.82 12.82
N ALA A 220 -11.22 -0.77 12.34
CA ALA A 220 -10.91 -1.00 10.93
C ALA A 220 -11.30 -2.42 10.48
N TRP A 221 -11.16 -3.42 11.35
CA TRP A 221 -11.56 -4.78 11.03
C TRP A 221 -13.09 -4.92 10.97
N LEU A 222 -13.80 -4.31 11.91
CA LEU A 222 -15.25 -4.33 11.97
C LEU A 222 -15.88 -3.65 10.76
N ASP A 223 -15.25 -2.59 10.24
CA ASP A 223 -15.65 -1.95 8.99
C ASP A 223 -15.50 -2.91 7.79
N VAL A 224 -14.36 -3.61 7.69
CA VAL A 224 -14.12 -4.64 6.66
C VAL A 224 -15.11 -5.79 6.76
N ALA A 225 -15.41 -6.23 7.99
CA ALA A 225 -16.40 -7.26 8.27
C ALA A 225 -17.84 -6.78 8.01
N ARG A 226 -18.05 -5.48 7.75
CA ARG A 226 -19.36 -4.82 7.57
C ARG A 226 -20.24 -4.91 8.83
N TYR A 227 -19.61 -4.94 9.99
CA TYR A 227 -20.31 -4.94 11.26
C TYR A 227 -21.11 -3.65 11.44
N ALA A 228 -22.34 -3.80 11.88
CA ALA A 228 -23.19 -2.71 12.33
C ALA A 228 -24.01 -3.20 13.52
N ASP A 229 -24.42 -2.31 14.41
CA ASP A 229 -25.37 -2.64 15.48
C ASP A 229 -26.82 -2.71 14.97
N SER A 230 -27.04 -2.54 13.65
CA SER A 230 -28.34 -2.57 12.99
C SER A 230 -28.36 -3.39 11.69
N TYR A 231 -29.55 -3.66 11.15
CA TYR A 231 -29.70 -4.39 9.88
C TYR A 231 -29.30 -3.57 8.65
N GLY A 232 -29.40 -2.24 8.71
CA GLY A 232 -28.92 -1.30 7.68
C GLY A 232 -29.54 -1.42 6.27
N TYR A 233 -30.48 -2.35 6.03
CA TYR A 233 -31.07 -2.56 4.70
C TYR A 233 -32.43 -1.88 4.53
N GLN A 234 -33.48 -2.36 5.20
CA GLN A 234 -34.83 -1.79 5.05
C GLN A 234 -35.29 -0.95 6.23
N SER A 235 -34.94 -1.41 7.43
CA SER A 235 -35.24 -0.73 8.67
C SER A 235 -34.02 -0.80 9.56
N ASP A 236 -33.71 0.33 10.20
CA ASP A 236 -32.56 0.48 11.10
C ASP A 236 -32.86 -0.14 12.48
N LYS A 237 -33.35 -1.38 12.48
CA LYS A 237 -33.60 -2.15 13.69
C LYS A 237 -32.27 -2.63 14.25
N LEU A 238 -32.18 -2.72 15.58
CA LEU A 238 -31.02 -3.29 16.24
C LEU A 238 -30.84 -4.77 15.86
N ASN A 239 -29.60 -5.15 15.59
CA ASN A 239 -29.19 -6.54 15.49
C ASN A 239 -28.45 -6.94 16.78
N THR A 240 -28.36 -8.24 17.06
CA THR A 240 -27.70 -8.76 18.27
C THR A 240 -26.40 -9.49 17.92
N GLN A 241 -25.57 -8.88 17.06
CA GLN A 241 -24.29 -9.46 16.63
C GLN A 241 -23.10 -8.99 17.47
N TRP A 242 -23.33 -8.16 18.50
CA TRP A 242 -22.31 -7.65 19.42
C TRP A 242 -21.37 -8.72 20.03
N PRO A 243 -21.77 -10.01 20.23
CA PRO A 243 -20.81 -11.01 20.71
C PRO A 243 -19.62 -11.20 19.76
N TYR A 244 -19.83 -11.03 18.45
CA TYR A 244 -18.74 -11.07 17.47
C TYR A 244 -17.82 -9.86 17.60
N ARG A 245 -18.37 -8.64 17.74
CA ARG A 245 -17.57 -7.43 18.00
C ARG A 245 -16.68 -7.62 19.22
N ASP A 246 -17.26 -8.09 20.32
CA ASP A 246 -16.52 -8.33 21.55
C ASP A 246 -15.47 -9.43 21.37
N TRP A 247 -15.74 -10.44 20.53
CA TRP A 247 -14.75 -11.46 20.18
C TRP A 247 -13.57 -10.87 19.41
N VAL A 248 -13.79 -10.00 18.41
CA VAL A 248 -12.71 -9.34 17.66
C VAL A 248 -11.82 -8.52 18.61
N VAL A 249 -12.41 -7.73 19.50
CA VAL A 249 -11.68 -6.95 20.51
C VAL A 249 -10.84 -7.86 21.41
N ARG A 250 -11.40 -8.98 21.87
CA ARG A 250 -10.66 -9.95 22.70
C ARG A 250 -9.54 -10.62 21.93
N ALA A 251 -9.76 -11.03 20.68
CA ALA A 251 -8.77 -11.69 19.84
C ALA A 251 -7.53 -10.81 19.63
N LEU A 252 -7.75 -9.51 19.37
CA LEU A 252 -6.66 -8.54 19.24
C LEU A 252 -5.91 -8.32 20.56
N ASN A 253 -6.64 -8.13 21.67
CA ASN A 253 -6.01 -7.95 22.99
C ASN A 253 -5.25 -9.19 23.49
N GLN A 254 -5.65 -10.38 23.06
CA GLN A 254 -4.96 -11.64 23.37
C GLN A 254 -3.80 -11.95 22.41
N ASN A 255 -3.57 -11.09 21.41
CA ASN A 255 -2.59 -11.29 20.36
C ASN A 255 -2.77 -12.66 19.67
N LEU A 256 -4.01 -12.99 19.29
CA LEU A 256 -4.32 -14.20 18.53
C LEU A 256 -3.52 -14.16 17.21
N PRO A 257 -2.78 -15.23 16.86
CA PRO A 257 -2.04 -15.29 15.59
C PRO A 257 -2.94 -14.98 14.40
N TYR A 258 -2.42 -14.23 13.43
CA TYR A 258 -3.22 -13.72 12.31
C TYR A 258 -3.82 -14.84 11.44
N ASP A 259 -3.08 -15.93 11.25
CA ASP A 259 -3.52 -17.14 10.56
C ASP A 259 -4.66 -17.85 11.30
N ASP A 260 -4.59 -17.94 12.63
CA ASP A 260 -5.69 -18.45 13.46
C ASP A 260 -6.89 -17.50 13.43
N PHE A 261 -6.67 -16.19 13.55
CA PHE A 261 -7.72 -15.17 13.50
C PHE A 261 -8.51 -15.24 12.19
N LEU A 262 -7.83 -15.41 11.06
CA LEU A 262 -8.50 -15.61 9.76
C LEU A 262 -9.18 -16.97 9.66
N THR A 263 -8.47 -18.05 10.00
CA THR A 263 -9.00 -19.42 9.94
C THR A 263 -10.29 -19.56 10.75
N TRP A 264 -10.31 -19.04 11.98
CA TRP A 264 -11.48 -19.15 12.86
C TRP A 264 -12.68 -18.37 12.30
N GLN A 265 -12.46 -17.22 11.66
CA GLN A 265 -13.55 -16.45 11.05
C GLN A 265 -14.14 -17.12 9.81
N ILE A 266 -13.32 -17.80 9.02
CA ILE A 266 -13.76 -18.45 7.78
C ILE A 266 -14.39 -19.82 8.08
N ALA A 267 -13.77 -20.62 8.94
CA ALA A 267 -14.08 -22.04 9.12
C ALA A 267 -13.90 -22.55 10.57
N GLY A 268 -13.97 -21.68 11.57
CA GLY A 268 -13.77 -22.07 12.98
C GLY A 268 -14.76 -23.11 13.51
N ASP A 269 -15.96 -23.20 12.92
CA ASP A 269 -16.98 -24.21 13.25
C ASP A 269 -16.71 -25.58 12.61
N LEU A 270 -15.80 -25.65 11.63
CA LEU A 270 -15.38 -26.86 10.94
C LEU A 270 -14.12 -27.50 11.55
N LEU A 271 -13.52 -26.87 12.56
CA LEU A 271 -12.39 -27.45 13.30
C LEU A 271 -12.83 -28.71 14.05
N GLU A 272 -11.88 -29.60 14.35
CA GLU A 272 -12.15 -30.76 15.19
C GLU A 272 -12.49 -30.30 16.62
N GLU A 273 -13.67 -30.67 17.10
CA GLU A 273 -14.20 -30.26 18.43
C GLU A 273 -14.08 -28.75 18.71
N PRO A 274 -14.76 -27.89 17.93
CA PRO A 274 -14.52 -26.47 17.95
C PRO A 274 -14.96 -25.83 19.28
N THR A 275 -14.11 -24.96 19.82
CA THR A 275 -14.43 -24.16 21.02
C THR A 275 -15.55 -23.16 20.73
N ARG A 276 -16.14 -22.61 21.80
CA ARG A 276 -17.19 -21.59 21.65
C ARG A 276 -16.70 -20.34 20.94
N ASP A 277 -15.46 -19.92 21.17
CA ASP A 277 -14.88 -18.73 20.51
C ASP A 277 -14.59 -19.01 19.02
N GLN A 278 -14.12 -20.22 18.66
CA GLN A 278 -13.94 -20.62 17.26
C GLN A 278 -15.27 -20.67 16.50
N GLN A 279 -16.32 -21.21 17.11
CA GLN A 279 -17.67 -21.17 16.54
C GLN A 279 -18.24 -19.74 16.45
N LEU A 280 -17.93 -18.88 17.43
CA LEU A 280 -18.40 -17.49 17.43
C LEU A 280 -17.71 -16.67 16.33
N ALA A 281 -16.43 -16.92 16.07
CA ALA A 281 -15.67 -16.24 15.03
C ALA A 281 -16.31 -16.38 13.64
N THR A 282 -16.93 -17.52 13.34
CA THR A 282 -17.61 -17.76 12.05
C THR A 282 -18.83 -16.89 11.80
N ALA A 283 -19.29 -16.14 12.82
CA ALA A 283 -20.25 -15.07 12.64
C ALA A 283 -19.79 -14.04 11.58
N PHE A 284 -18.48 -13.91 11.33
CA PHE A 284 -17.93 -13.14 10.19
C PHE A 284 -18.69 -13.38 8.88
N ASN A 285 -18.98 -14.65 8.56
CA ASN A 285 -19.69 -15.04 7.33
C ASN A 285 -21.16 -14.58 7.29
N ARG A 286 -21.72 -14.10 8.42
CA ARG A 286 -23.12 -13.69 8.58
C ARG A 286 -23.29 -12.19 8.83
N ILE A 287 -22.20 -11.41 8.89
CA ILE A 287 -22.24 -9.98 9.20
C ILE A 287 -22.45 -9.11 7.95
N HIS A 288 -22.64 -9.72 6.78
CA HIS A 288 -23.11 -9.02 5.59
C HIS A 288 -24.51 -8.41 5.82
N ARG A 289 -24.91 -7.46 4.95
CA ARG A 289 -26.26 -6.85 4.99
C ARG A 289 -27.34 -7.91 5.10
N LEU A 290 -28.18 -7.79 6.11
CA LEU A 290 -29.25 -8.74 6.43
C LEU A 290 -30.60 -8.14 6.03
N ASN A 291 -31.39 -8.88 5.25
CA ASN A 291 -32.76 -8.49 4.97
C ASN A 291 -33.66 -8.81 6.18
N ASN A 292 -34.53 -7.87 6.55
CA ASN A 292 -35.50 -8.03 7.64
C ASN A 292 -36.94 -7.72 7.19
N GLU A 293 -37.24 -7.93 5.90
CA GLU A 293 -38.61 -7.87 5.35
C GLU A 293 -39.59 -8.69 6.18
N GLY A 294 -40.78 -8.12 6.40
CA GLY A 294 -41.92 -8.77 7.06
C GLY A 294 -42.59 -9.86 6.21
N GLY A 295 -41.79 -10.68 5.53
CA GLY A 295 -42.21 -11.80 4.68
C GLY A 295 -41.26 -13.00 4.73
N ALA A 296 -40.16 -12.94 5.50
CA ALA A 296 -39.29 -14.10 5.70
C ALA A 296 -40.06 -15.21 6.42
N VAL A 297 -40.29 -16.33 5.73
CA VAL A 297 -40.94 -17.51 6.28
C VAL A 297 -39.98 -18.15 7.27
N PHE A 298 -40.46 -18.45 8.48
CA PHE A 298 -39.61 -18.98 9.55
C PHE A 298 -38.95 -20.33 9.19
N GLU A 299 -39.54 -21.09 8.25
CA GLU A 299 -38.99 -22.34 7.72
C GLU A 299 -37.79 -22.17 6.78
N GLU A 300 -37.44 -20.95 6.38
CA GLU A 300 -36.30 -20.64 5.48
C GLU A 300 -35.05 -20.11 6.23
N TRP A 301 -35.05 -20.16 7.56
CA TRP A 301 -33.94 -19.76 8.46
C TRP A 301 -33.02 -20.92 8.86
#